data_AF-A7SJP0-F1
#
_entry.id   AF-A7SJP0-F1
#
_cell.length_a   1.000
_cell.length_b   1.000
_cell.length_c   1.000
_cell.angle_alpha   90.00
_cell.angle_beta   90.00
_cell.angle_gamma   90.00
#
_symmetry.space_group_name_H-M   'P 1'
#
loop_
_entity.id
_entity.type
_entity.pdbx_description
1 polymer ?
#
loop_
_entity_poly.entity_id
_entity_poly.type
_entity_poly.pdbx_seq_one_letter_code
_entity_poly.pdbx_strand_id
1 'polypeptide(L)'
;MAIRVQGEEALIRSLLSKPFKVPIPNYKGSSLSRGLGLRRKGPRRSLHDPYEEDALVLYEPPPLTAQQQLSMDIEKQEVHVVVDPLLCKVLRPHQREGVKFLYDCTTGARIQGSYGCIMADEMRQGPSAQPIVSKVIIVAPSSLVKNWYNELSKWLGNRINALAIDSGSKDEIDRNL
;
A
#
# COMPACT_ATOMS: atom_id res chain seq x y z
N MET A 1 14.42 14.73 66.53
CA MET A 1 15.35 13.93 65.71
C MET A 1 14.82 13.95 64.27
N ALA A 2 15.36 14.81 63.41
CA ALA A 2 14.91 14.94 62.02
C ALA A 2 16.03 14.51 61.09
N ILE A 3 15.79 13.46 60.31
CA ILE A 3 16.80 12.84 59.42
C ILE A 3 16.74 13.51 58.04
N ARG A 4 17.90 13.60 57.38
CA ARG A 4 18.23 14.57 56.34
C ARG A 4 17.70 14.21 54.93
N VAL A 5 16.45 14.56 54.64
CA VAL A 5 15.81 14.36 53.31
C VAL A 5 16.09 15.54 52.36
N GLN A 6 17.35 15.74 51.96
CA GLN A 6 17.72 16.81 51.01
C GLN A 6 18.55 16.34 49.80
N GLY A 7 19.24 15.20 49.88
CA GLY A 7 20.07 14.70 48.78
C GLY A 7 19.26 14.09 47.63
N GLU A 8 18.24 13.30 47.96
CA GLU A 8 17.46 12.54 46.99
C GLU A 8 16.56 13.44 46.13
N GLU A 9 15.92 14.45 46.73
CA GLU A 9 15.13 15.43 45.96
C GLU A 9 15.98 16.19 44.94
N ALA A 10 17.22 16.55 45.28
CA ALA A 10 18.13 17.24 44.36
C ALA A 10 18.51 16.33 43.17
N LEU A 11 18.74 15.04 43.42
CA LEU A 11 19.02 14.06 42.38
C LEU A 11 17.81 13.83 41.47
N ILE A 12 16.61 13.70 42.04
CA ILE A 12 15.35 13.53 41.28
C ILE A 12 15.07 14.78 40.44
N ARG A 13 15.21 15.99 40.99
CA ARG A 13 15.08 17.24 40.22
C ARG A 13 16.10 17.33 39.10
N SER A 14 17.35 16.89 39.32
CA SER A 14 18.39 16.82 38.29
C SER A 14 18.12 15.78 37.19
N LEU A 15 17.41 14.69 37.50
CA LEU A 15 16.99 13.69 36.52
C LEU A 15 15.80 14.18 35.69
N LEU A 16 14.79 14.77 36.34
CA LEU A 16 13.58 15.27 35.68
C LEU A 16 13.81 16.56 34.87
N SER A 17 14.84 17.35 35.19
CA SER A 17 15.20 18.55 34.42
C SER A 17 16.01 18.26 33.14
N LYS A 18 16.48 17.03 32.95
CA LYS A 18 17.22 16.65 31.73
C LYS A 18 16.22 16.40 30.58
N PRO A 19 16.43 16.98 29.39
CA PRO A 19 15.59 16.69 28.25
C PRO A 19 15.67 15.22 27.89
N PHE A 20 14.52 14.60 27.63
CA PHE A 20 14.42 13.18 27.29
C PHE A 20 15.29 12.84 26.07
N LYS A 21 16.23 11.92 26.25
CA LYS A 21 17.00 11.29 25.17
C LYS A 21 16.41 9.91 24.88
N VAL A 22 16.11 9.65 23.60
CA VAL A 22 15.67 8.32 23.16
C VAL A 22 16.79 7.31 23.45
N PRO A 23 16.53 6.20 24.17
CA PRO A 23 17.57 5.26 24.59
C PRO A 23 18.04 4.30 23.47
N ILE A 24 17.60 4.52 22.22
CA ILE A 24 17.91 3.70 21.06
C ILE A 24 19.06 4.38 20.29
N PRO A 25 20.27 3.77 20.22
CA PRO A 25 21.36 4.30 19.42
C PRO A 25 20.95 4.51 17.96
N ASN A 26 21.37 5.63 17.38
CA ASN A 26 21.06 6.01 15.99
C ASN A 26 19.56 6.18 15.64
N TYR A 27 18.66 6.32 16.62
CA TYR A 27 17.25 6.62 16.36
C TYR A 27 17.06 8.01 15.73
N LYS A 28 17.01 8.06 14.40
CA LYS A 28 16.53 9.22 13.65
C LYS A 28 15.01 9.22 13.70
N GLY A 29 14.45 9.90 14.69
CA GLY A 29 13.02 10.23 14.71
C GLY A 29 12.63 10.94 13.41
N SER A 30 11.46 10.58 12.86
CA SER A 30 10.88 11.25 11.68
C SER A 30 10.83 12.77 11.95
N SER A 31 11.40 13.57 11.05
CA SER A 31 11.65 15.02 11.22
C SER A 31 10.40 15.91 11.35
N LEU A 32 9.22 15.30 11.34
CA LEU A 32 7.94 15.97 11.56
C LEU A 32 7.49 15.67 12.99
N SER A 33 7.33 16.72 13.80
CA SER A 33 6.90 16.65 15.20
C SER A 33 5.64 15.78 15.37
N ARG A 34 5.82 14.56 15.89
CA ARG A 34 4.72 13.64 16.24
C ARG A 34 4.40 13.75 17.72
N GLY A 35 3.55 14.73 18.06
CA GLY A 35 2.79 14.64 19.31
C GLY A 35 1.89 13.39 19.28
N LEU A 36 1.87 12.63 20.37
CA LEU A 36 0.92 11.52 20.54
C LEU A 36 -0.51 12.05 20.36
N GLY A 37 -1.33 11.34 19.58
CA GLY A 37 -2.72 11.72 19.29
C GLY A 37 -2.95 12.52 18.00
N LEU A 38 -1.96 13.25 17.46
CA LEU A 38 -2.14 13.98 16.18
C LEU A 38 -1.79 13.13 14.95
N ARG A 39 -2.71 12.26 14.55
CA ARG A 39 -2.71 11.63 13.21
C ARG A 39 -3.12 12.65 12.14
N ARG A 40 -2.26 13.62 11.83
CA ARG A 40 -2.37 14.38 10.57
C ARG A 40 -2.16 13.38 9.42
N LYS A 41 -3.09 13.31 8.45
CA LYS A 41 -2.80 12.67 7.16
C LYS A 41 -1.60 13.41 6.57
N GLY A 42 -0.51 12.70 6.31
CA GLY A 42 0.65 13.25 5.62
C GLY A 42 0.32 13.59 4.15
N PRO A 43 1.26 14.21 3.41
CA PRO A 43 1.11 14.38 1.97
C PRO A 43 0.85 13.03 1.29
N ARG A 44 0.15 13.06 0.14
CA ARG A 44 -0.04 11.85 -0.67
C ARG A 44 1.34 11.33 -1.09
N ARG A 45 1.54 10.03 -0.93
CA ARG A 45 2.79 9.32 -1.26
C ARG A 45 2.45 7.95 -1.83
N SER A 46 3.39 7.34 -2.54
CA SER A 46 3.26 5.96 -3.01
C SER A 46 3.06 4.99 -1.83
N LEU A 47 2.40 3.86 -2.10
CA LEU A 47 2.16 2.83 -1.10
C LEU A 47 3.44 2.03 -0.77
N HIS A 48 4.27 1.80 -1.78
CA HIS A 48 5.58 1.16 -1.70
C HIS A 48 6.65 2.12 -2.26
N ASP A 49 7.92 1.85 -1.98
CA ASP A 49 9.05 2.68 -2.42
C ASP A 49 9.35 2.42 -3.92
N PRO A 50 9.32 3.43 -4.80
CA PRO A 50 9.68 3.25 -6.21
C PRO A 50 11.18 3.06 -6.45
N TYR A 51 12.05 3.30 -5.46
CA TYR A 51 13.51 3.23 -5.58
C TYR A 51 14.11 1.97 -4.92
N GLU A 52 13.29 1.05 -4.43
CA GLU A 52 13.75 -0.26 -3.96
C GLU A 52 14.31 -1.11 -5.13
N GLU A 53 15.30 -1.95 -4.82
CA GLU A 53 15.79 -2.96 -5.76
C GLU A 53 14.63 -3.92 -6.13
N ASP A 54 14.51 -4.25 -7.42
CA ASP A 54 13.37 -4.99 -7.99
C ASP A 54 11.98 -4.30 -7.92
N ALA A 55 11.90 -3.01 -7.61
CA ALA A 55 10.62 -2.27 -7.64
C ALA A 55 9.99 -2.24 -9.05
N LEU A 56 8.83 -2.88 -9.22
CA LEU A 56 8.03 -2.79 -10.44
C LEU A 56 7.13 -1.55 -10.39
N VAL A 57 7.62 -0.45 -10.95
CA VAL A 57 6.89 0.81 -11.11
C VAL A 57 5.96 0.73 -12.35
N LEU A 58 4.66 0.86 -12.12
CA LEU A 58 3.62 0.88 -13.16
C LEU A 58 3.34 2.29 -13.67
N TYR A 59 3.46 3.29 -12.81
CA TYR A 59 3.27 4.69 -13.15
C TYR A 59 4.26 5.57 -12.39
N GLU A 60 4.86 6.51 -13.10
CA GLU A 60 5.73 7.56 -12.59
C GLU A 60 5.09 8.92 -12.92
N PRO A 61 4.89 9.81 -11.93
CA PRO A 61 4.30 11.11 -12.16
C PRO A 61 5.25 12.01 -12.99
N PRO A 62 4.73 12.91 -13.83
CA PRO A 62 5.56 13.83 -14.62
C PRO A 62 6.54 14.65 -13.75
N PRO A 63 7.76 14.90 -14.22
CA PRO A 63 8.72 15.74 -13.49
C PRO A 63 8.23 17.19 -13.44
N LEU A 64 7.84 17.63 -12.24
CA LEU A 64 7.35 18.98 -11.97
C LEU A 64 8.49 19.93 -11.60
N THR A 65 8.42 21.17 -12.05
CA THR A 65 9.37 22.21 -11.62
C THR A 65 9.15 22.57 -10.14
N ALA A 66 10.21 23.04 -9.46
CA ALA A 66 10.14 23.42 -8.04
C ALA A 66 9.09 24.49 -7.74
N GLN A 67 8.81 25.39 -8.69
CA GLN A 67 7.76 26.40 -8.58
C GLN A 67 6.36 25.77 -8.65
N GLN A 68 6.14 24.85 -9.60
CA GLN A 68 4.89 24.11 -9.71
C GLN A 68 4.62 23.28 -8.45
N GLN A 69 5.63 22.53 -7.96
CA GLN A 69 5.54 21.75 -6.71
C GLN A 69 5.10 22.58 -5.50
N LEU A 70 5.56 23.83 -5.39
CA LEU A 70 5.18 24.73 -4.29
C LEU A 70 3.75 25.29 -4.43
N SER A 71 3.23 25.35 -5.66
CA SER A 71 1.89 25.88 -5.97
C SER A 71 0.79 24.82 -6.04
N MET A 72 1.14 23.54 -6.00
CA MET A 72 0.20 22.43 -6.19
C MET A 72 -0.52 22.02 -4.91
N ASP A 73 -1.83 21.75 -5.04
CA ASP A 73 -2.63 21.15 -3.98
C ASP A 73 -2.07 19.77 -3.59
N ILE A 74 -1.67 19.62 -2.33
CA ILE A 74 -1.16 18.34 -1.76
C ILE A 74 -2.17 17.20 -1.95
N GLU A 75 -3.46 17.50 -2.08
CA GLU A 75 -4.52 16.52 -2.33
C GLU A 75 -4.63 16.07 -3.80
N LYS A 76 -4.14 16.85 -4.76
CA LYS A 76 -4.16 16.54 -6.20
C LYS A 76 -2.82 16.01 -6.72
N GLN A 77 -1.78 15.96 -5.88
CA GLN A 77 -0.48 15.44 -6.24
C GLN A 77 -0.58 13.95 -6.66
N GLU A 78 -0.15 13.69 -7.90
CA GLU A 78 0.04 12.33 -8.42
C GLU A 78 1.25 11.66 -7.73
N VAL A 79 1.19 10.33 -7.59
CA VAL A 79 2.20 9.55 -6.88
C VAL A 79 2.56 8.30 -7.67
N HIS A 80 3.76 7.78 -7.47
CA HIS A 80 4.19 6.53 -8.11
C HIS A 80 3.24 5.39 -7.74
N VAL A 81 2.85 4.60 -8.75
CA VAL A 81 2.14 3.33 -8.55
C VAL A 81 3.18 2.23 -8.69
N VAL A 82 3.40 1.50 -7.61
CA VAL A 82 4.43 0.47 -7.46
C VAL A 82 3.74 -0.81 -7.03
N VAL A 83 4.06 -1.95 -7.67
CA VAL A 83 3.53 -3.26 -7.29
C VAL A 83 4.09 -3.68 -5.94
N ASP A 84 3.28 -4.44 -5.17
CA ASP A 84 3.68 -4.98 -3.87
C ASP A 84 5.01 -5.76 -3.97
N PRO A 85 6.05 -5.42 -3.19
CA PRO A 85 7.35 -6.09 -3.24
C PRO A 85 7.31 -7.60 -3.04
N LEU A 86 6.29 -8.16 -2.37
CA LEU A 86 6.14 -9.62 -2.24
C LEU A 86 5.75 -10.28 -3.57
N LEU A 87 5.01 -9.58 -4.44
CA LEU A 87 4.69 -10.05 -5.79
C LEU A 87 5.89 -9.83 -6.72
N CYS A 88 6.56 -8.68 -6.65
CA CYS A 88 7.75 -8.36 -7.46
C CYS A 88 8.84 -9.44 -7.38
N LYS A 89 9.05 -10.03 -6.19
CA LYS A 89 10.02 -11.10 -5.93
C LYS A 89 9.67 -12.45 -6.58
N VAL A 90 8.42 -12.67 -6.96
CA VAL A 90 7.94 -13.93 -7.56
C VAL A 90 7.70 -13.80 -9.07
N LEU A 91 7.34 -12.60 -9.53
CA LEU A 91 7.01 -12.33 -10.94
C LEU A 91 8.25 -12.48 -11.85
N ARG A 92 8.15 -13.38 -12.83
CA ARG A 92 9.10 -13.55 -13.93
C ARG A 92 9.08 -12.30 -14.85
N PRO A 93 10.14 -12.00 -15.63
CA PRO A 93 10.21 -10.79 -16.45
C PRO A 93 8.98 -10.56 -17.36
N HIS A 94 8.55 -11.58 -18.11
CA HIS A 94 7.34 -11.48 -18.96
C HIS A 94 6.05 -11.26 -18.16
N GLN A 95 5.97 -11.73 -16.91
CA GLN A 95 4.83 -11.48 -16.02
C GLN A 95 4.85 -10.03 -15.52
N ARG A 96 6.03 -9.46 -15.26
CA ARG A 96 6.19 -8.02 -14.94
C ARG A 96 5.74 -7.15 -16.12
N GLU A 97 6.10 -7.52 -17.35
CA GLU A 97 5.63 -6.87 -18.58
C GLU A 97 4.11 -7.01 -18.75
N GLY A 98 3.55 -8.20 -18.51
CA GLY A 98 2.11 -8.43 -18.51
C GLY A 98 1.37 -7.52 -17.53
N VAL A 99 1.81 -7.46 -16.26
CA VAL A 99 1.21 -6.58 -15.24
C VAL A 99 1.27 -5.10 -15.67
N LYS A 100 2.35 -4.65 -16.31
CA LYS A 100 2.44 -3.29 -16.88
C LYS A 100 1.47 -3.07 -18.04
N PHE A 101 1.40 -3.99 -19.00
CA PHE A 101 0.46 -3.92 -20.12
C PHE A 101 -1.01 -3.87 -19.67
N LEU A 102 -1.35 -4.68 -18.66
CA LEU A 102 -2.67 -4.71 -18.04
C LEU A 102 -3.05 -3.37 -17.41
N TYR A 103 -2.11 -2.78 -16.68
CA TYR A 103 -2.26 -1.44 -16.13
C TYR A 103 -2.50 -0.44 -17.26
N ASP A 104 -1.59 -0.32 -18.23
CA ASP A 104 -1.67 0.62 -19.36
C ASP A 104 -2.98 0.54 -20.17
N CYS A 105 -3.55 -0.67 -20.32
CA CYS A 105 -4.82 -0.85 -21.03
C CYS A 105 -6.06 -0.50 -20.18
N THR A 106 -5.97 -0.63 -18.86
CA THR A 106 -7.08 -0.29 -17.95
C THR A 106 -7.03 1.16 -17.49
N THR A 107 -5.86 1.82 -17.61
CA THR A 107 -5.71 3.27 -17.47
C THR A 107 -6.20 4.08 -18.66
N GLY A 108 -6.37 3.45 -19.82
CA GLY A 108 -6.55 4.17 -21.09
C GLY A 108 -5.29 4.85 -21.61
N ALA A 109 -4.12 4.60 -20.99
CA ALA A 109 -2.82 5.06 -21.51
C ALA A 109 -2.46 4.36 -22.83
N ARG A 110 -2.93 3.11 -23.03
CA ARG A 110 -2.73 2.37 -24.28
C ARG A 110 -3.68 2.79 -25.40
N ILE A 111 -4.96 2.99 -25.08
CA ILE A 111 -6.02 3.43 -26.00
C ILE A 111 -6.90 4.43 -25.25
N GLN A 112 -6.86 5.69 -25.65
CA GLN A 112 -7.63 6.76 -25.00
C GLN A 112 -9.13 6.48 -25.06
N GLY A 113 -9.82 6.56 -23.92
CA GLY A 113 -11.25 6.27 -23.81
C GLY A 113 -11.62 4.78 -23.72
N SER A 114 -10.66 3.86 -23.79
CA SER A 114 -10.86 2.44 -23.52
C SER A 114 -10.20 2.05 -22.19
N TYR A 115 -10.91 1.32 -21.34
CA TYR A 115 -10.46 0.94 -20.00
C TYR A 115 -10.42 -0.59 -19.81
N GLY A 116 -10.07 -1.31 -20.87
CA GLY A 116 -10.02 -2.77 -20.87
C GLY A 116 -9.04 -3.35 -21.87
N CYS A 117 -8.44 -4.49 -21.50
CA CYS A 117 -7.59 -5.29 -22.38
C CYS A 117 -8.21 -6.66 -22.65
N ILE A 118 -8.01 -7.21 -23.84
CA ILE A 118 -8.07 -8.66 -24.00
C ILE A 118 -6.62 -9.12 -23.92
N MET A 119 -6.32 -10.03 -22.99
CA MET A 119 -5.11 -10.82 -23.08
C MET A 119 -5.51 -12.24 -23.49
N ALA A 120 -4.69 -12.86 -24.32
CA ALA A 120 -4.85 -14.26 -24.71
C ALA A 120 -4.21 -15.24 -23.70
N ASP A 121 -3.63 -14.72 -22.61
CA ASP A 121 -3.20 -15.37 -21.35
C ASP A 121 -3.53 -14.40 -20.17
N GLU A 122 -3.78 -14.83 -18.93
CA GLU A 122 -4.53 -14.07 -17.87
C GLU A 122 -3.72 -13.02 -17.02
N MET A 123 -4.24 -11.98 -16.32
CA MET A 123 -5.53 -11.23 -16.25
C MET A 123 -5.38 -9.82 -15.55
N ARG A 124 -6.24 -8.83 -15.86
CA ARG A 124 -6.20 -7.33 -15.61
C ARG A 124 -6.14 -6.75 -14.17
N GLN A 125 -5.56 -5.53 -13.97
CA GLN A 125 -6.26 -4.23 -13.65
C GLN A 125 -5.37 -2.97 -13.34
N GLY A 126 -5.98 -1.77 -13.30
CA GLY A 126 -5.39 -0.41 -13.14
C GLY A 126 -6.42 0.70 -13.49
N PRO A 127 -6.29 2.01 -13.18
CA PRO A 127 -5.44 2.75 -12.22
C PRO A 127 -6.23 3.52 -11.12
N SER A 128 -5.51 4.02 -10.12
CA SER A 128 -5.71 5.29 -9.39
C SER A 128 -4.71 5.28 -8.21
N ALA A 129 -4.40 6.44 -7.62
CA ALA A 129 -3.74 6.48 -6.29
C ALA A 129 -4.74 6.24 -5.14
N GLN A 130 -5.67 5.31 -5.39
CA GLN A 130 -6.75 4.76 -4.58
C GLN A 130 -6.96 3.32 -5.07
N PRO A 131 -7.66 2.43 -4.34
CA PRO A 131 -8.02 1.13 -4.89
C PRO A 131 -8.80 1.32 -6.20
N ILE A 132 -8.20 0.91 -7.33
CA ILE A 132 -8.79 0.96 -8.67
C ILE A 132 -10.19 0.37 -8.66
N VAL A 133 -10.31 -0.74 -7.93
CA VAL A 133 -11.53 -1.46 -7.68
C VAL A 133 -11.61 -1.75 -6.18
N SER A 134 -12.80 -1.53 -5.61
CA SER A 134 -13.13 -1.86 -4.22
C SER A 134 -13.63 -3.30 -4.05
N LYS A 135 -14.20 -3.90 -5.11
CA LYS A 135 -14.67 -5.29 -5.17
C LYS A 135 -14.41 -5.88 -6.56
N VAL A 136 -13.52 -6.86 -6.64
CA VAL A 136 -13.21 -7.60 -7.87
C VAL A 136 -14.10 -8.84 -7.95
N ILE A 137 -14.62 -9.15 -9.14
CA ILE A 137 -15.29 -10.42 -9.44
C ILE A 137 -14.44 -11.16 -10.47
N ILE A 138 -14.02 -12.38 -10.13
CA ILE A 138 -13.37 -13.31 -11.07
C ILE A 138 -14.44 -14.30 -11.51
N VAL A 139 -14.76 -14.32 -12.79
CA VAL A 139 -15.68 -15.30 -13.38
C VAL A 139 -14.83 -16.42 -13.98
N ALA A 140 -14.93 -17.60 -13.40
CA ALA A 140 -14.25 -18.81 -13.85
C ALA A 140 -15.27 -19.96 -13.95
N PRO A 141 -15.00 -21.01 -14.75
CA PRO A 141 -15.73 -22.28 -14.67
C PRO A 141 -15.78 -22.81 -13.22
N SER A 142 -16.91 -23.40 -12.81
CA SER A 142 -17.14 -23.93 -11.44
C SER A 142 -15.95 -24.75 -10.92
N SER A 143 -15.43 -25.66 -11.73
CA SER A 143 -14.27 -26.52 -11.41
C SER A 143 -12.97 -25.77 -11.10
N LEU A 144 -12.83 -24.50 -11.51
CA LEU A 144 -11.66 -23.66 -11.29
C LEU A 144 -11.85 -22.63 -10.15
N VAL A 145 -13.06 -22.41 -9.65
CA VAL A 145 -13.34 -21.41 -8.58
C VAL A 145 -12.48 -21.67 -7.34
N LYS A 146 -12.37 -22.93 -6.91
CA LYS A 146 -11.56 -23.33 -5.75
C LYS A 146 -10.05 -23.21 -6.01
N ASN A 147 -9.61 -23.40 -7.25
CA ASN A 147 -8.19 -23.21 -7.62
C ASN A 147 -7.83 -21.72 -7.52
N TRP A 148 -8.64 -20.84 -8.11
CA TRP A 148 -8.48 -19.39 -7.99
C TRP A 148 -8.49 -18.90 -6.54
N TYR A 149 -9.40 -19.41 -5.71
CA TYR A 149 -9.42 -19.10 -4.28
C TYR A 149 -8.11 -19.48 -3.58
N ASN A 150 -7.62 -20.70 -3.82
CA ASN A 150 -6.36 -21.18 -3.25
C ASN A 150 -5.14 -20.37 -3.72
N GLU A 151 -5.12 -19.93 -4.98
CA GLU A 151 -4.05 -19.06 -5.50
C GLU A 151 -4.08 -17.66 -4.87
N LEU A 152 -5.25 -17.05 -4.75
CA LEU A 152 -5.42 -15.78 -4.05
C LEU A 152 -4.93 -15.89 -2.60
N SER A 153 -5.34 -16.94 -1.88
CA SER A 153 -4.87 -17.20 -0.50
C SER A 153 -3.37 -17.46 -0.43
N LYS A 154 -2.77 -18.16 -1.40
CA LYS A 154 -1.33 -18.44 -1.47
C LYS A 154 -0.49 -17.18 -1.68
N TRP A 155 -0.90 -16.31 -2.61
CA TRP A 155 -0.09 -15.15 -3.02
C TRP A 155 -0.35 -13.88 -2.19
N LEU A 156 -1.59 -13.70 -1.71
CA LEU A 156 -1.99 -12.49 -0.99
C LEU A 156 -2.22 -12.75 0.50
N GLY A 157 -2.53 -13.99 0.89
CA GLY A 157 -2.79 -14.37 2.28
C GLY A 157 -3.96 -13.58 2.88
N ASN A 158 -3.90 -13.34 4.19
CA ASN A 158 -4.93 -12.62 4.95
C ASN A 158 -5.00 -11.11 4.63
N ARG A 159 -4.35 -10.63 3.55
CA ARG A 159 -4.36 -9.22 3.14
C ARG A 159 -5.58 -8.85 2.31
N ILE A 160 -6.29 -9.84 1.77
CA ILE A 160 -7.57 -9.69 1.11
C ILE A 160 -8.59 -10.66 1.73
N ASN A 161 -9.86 -10.28 1.70
CA ASN A 161 -10.95 -11.20 2.01
C ASN A 161 -11.54 -11.71 0.69
N ALA A 162 -11.13 -12.89 0.25
CA ALA A 162 -11.67 -13.56 -0.93
C ALA A 162 -12.88 -14.42 -0.53
N LEU A 163 -13.92 -14.43 -1.36
CA LEU A 163 -15.07 -15.32 -1.22
C LEU A 163 -15.19 -16.18 -2.49
N ALA A 164 -15.27 -17.49 -2.31
CA ALA A 164 -15.49 -18.45 -3.38
C ALA A 164 -16.98 -18.83 -3.43
N ILE A 165 -17.63 -18.57 -4.56
CA ILE A 165 -19.03 -18.96 -4.80
C ILE A 165 -19.04 -19.95 -5.97
N ASP A 166 -19.50 -21.16 -5.69
CA ASP A 166 -19.65 -22.29 -6.61
C ASP A 166 -21.13 -22.74 -6.58
N SER A 167 -21.53 -23.65 -7.47
CA SER A 167 -22.90 -24.18 -7.50
C SER A 167 -23.31 -24.81 -6.16
N GLY A 168 -24.38 -24.30 -5.56
CA GLY A 168 -24.98 -24.74 -4.30
C GLY A 168 -26.42 -24.23 -4.19
N SER A 169 -27.14 -24.57 -3.13
CA SER A 169 -28.50 -24.03 -2.93
C SER A 169 -28.46 -22.52 -2.71
N LYS A 170 -29.50 -21.80 -3.15
CA LYS A 170 -29.60 -20.35 -2.94
C LYS A 170 -29.45 -19.98 -1.46
N ASP A 171 -30.06 -20.77 -0.57
CA ASP A 171 -29.99 -20.57 0.89
C ASP A 171 -28.59 -20.86 1.46
N GLU A 172 -27.74 -21.62 0.77
CA GLU A 172 -26.34 -21.84 1.16
C GLU A 172 -25.46 -20.69 0.68
N ILE A 173 -25.72 -20.14 -0.50
CA ILE A 173 -25.01 -18.97 -1.03
C ILE A 173 -25.33 -17.73 -0.17
N ASP A 174 -26.60 -17.48 0.15
CA ASP A 174 -27.05 -16.33 0.96
C ASP A 174 -26.54 -16.38 2.42
N ARG A 175 -26.09 -17.54 2.92
CA ARG A 175 -25.45 -17.68 4.26
C ARG A 175 -23.94 -17.43 4.25
N ASN A 176 -23.30 -17.39 3.09
CA ASN A 176 -21.86 -17.21 2.93
C ASN A 176 -21.47 -15.79 2.43
N LEU A 177 -22.47 -14.92 2.23
CA LEU A 177 -22.35 -13.52 1.79
C LEU A 177 -22.32 -12.53 2.97
#